data_AF-A0A0A0ANU6-F1
#
_entry.id   AF-A0A0A0ANU6-F1
#
_cell.length_a   1.000
_cell.length_b   1.000
_cell.length_c   1.000
_cell.angle_alpha   90.00
_cell.angle_beta   90.00
_cell.angle_gamma   90.00
#
_symmetry.space_group_name_H-M   'P 1'
#
loop_
_entity.id
_entity.type
_entity.pdbx_description
1 polymer ?
#
loop_
_entity_poly.entity_id
_entity_poly.type
_entity_poly.pdbx_seq_one_letter_code
_entity_poly.pdbx_strand_id
1 'polypeptide(L)' 'AYSQEAADTVACRQSRGFCSFVACSAPMAESGTCRDGKLKCCRW' A
#
# COMPACT_ATOMS: atom_id res chain seq x y z
N ALA A 1 19.81 3.49 -4.93
CA ALA A 1 19.15 2.85 -3.79
C ALA A 1 17.65 2.86 -4.05
N TYR A 2 17.04 1.71 -4.26
CA TYR A 2 15.58 1.63 -4.36
C TYR A 2 15.06 1.67 -2.93
N SER A 3 14.66 2.86 -2.47
CA SER A 3 14.18 3.04 -1.11
C SER A 3 12.97 2.13 -0.88
N GLN A 4 12.90 1.49 0.29
CA GLN A 4 11.72 0.70 0.71
C GLN A 4 10.42 1.52 0.58
N GLU A 5 10.51 2.86 0.70
CA GLU A 5 9.44 3.80 0.38
C GLU A 5 8.84 3.59 -1.02
N ALA A 6 9.69 3.45 -2.03
CA ALA A 6 9.28 3.19 -3.40
C ALA A 6 8.84 1.73 -3.59
N ALA A 7 9.48 0.78 -2.89
CA ALA A 7 9.17 -0.64 -3.05
C ALA A 7 7.76 -1.01 -2.61
N ASP A 8 7.37 -0.65 -1.39
CA ASP A 8 6.01 -0.91 -0.87
C ASP A 8 4.95 -0.16 -1.69
N THR A 9 5.23 1.09 -2.06
CA THR A 9 4.32 1.92 -2.86
C THR A 9 4.14 1.36 -4.28
N VAL A 10 5.22 0.89 -4.90
CA VAL A 10 5.18 0.29 -6.24
C VAL A 10 4.53 -1.10 -6.19
N ALA A 11 4.82 -1.92 -5.18
CA ALA A 11 4.17 -3.22 -4.99
C ALA A 11 2.64 -3.06 -4.82
N CYS A 12 2.22 -2.06 -4.03
CA CYS A 12 0.81 -1.73 -3.86
C CYS A 12 0.16 -1.32 -5.19
N ARG A 13 0.79 -0.38 -5.91
CA ARG A 13 0.31 0.10 -7.22
C ARG A 13 0.26 -1.03 -8.27
N GLN A 14 1.27 -1.90 -8.31
CA GLN A 14 1.31 -3.05 -9.22
C GLN A 14 0.20 -4.06 -8.93
N SER A 15 -0.15 -4.22 -7.65
CA SER A 15 -1.26 -5.06 -7.21
C SER A 15 -2.64 -4.44 -7.45
N ARG A 16 -2.73 -3.33 -8.22
CA ARG A 16 -3.93 -2.51 -8.42
C ARG A 16 -4.56 -2.02 -7.11
N GLY A 17 -3.75 -1.93 -6.04
CA GLY A 17 -4.11 -1.33 -4.77
C GLY A 17 -3.82 0.16 -4.74
N PHE A 18 -4.26 0.80 -3.67
CA PHE A 18 -3.98 2.21 -3.38
C PHE A 18 -3.45 2.38 -1.97
N CYS A 19 -2.60 3.39 -1.80
CA CYS A 19 -2.06 3.74 -0.51
C CYS A 19 -3.03 4.67 0.24
N SER A 20 -3.48 4.24 1.41
CA SER A 20 -4.41 4.98 2.27
C SER A 20 -3.76 5.31 3.61
N PHE A 21 -4.04 6.51 4.14
CA PHE A 21 -3.66 6.88 5.51
C PHE A 21 -4.63 6.31 6.56
N VAL A 22 -5.81 5.90 6.12
CA VAL A 22 -6.84 5.28 6.95
C VAL A 22 -6.92 3.78 6.67
N ALA A 23 -7.46 3.04 7.63
CA ALA A 23 -7.70 1.61 7.47
C ALA A 23 -8.53 1.32 6.21
N CYS A 24 -8.21 0.23 5.52
CA CYS A 24 -8.91 -0.17 4.31
C CYS A 24 -10.37 -0.41 4.64
N SER A 25 -11.26 0.24 3.88
CA SER A 25 -12.69 0.05 4.04
C SER A 25 -13.11 -1.19 3.26
N ALA A 26 -13.91 -2.05 3.90
CA ALA A 26 -14.50 -3.19 3.21
C ALA A 26 -15.22 -2.72 1.94
N PRO A 27 -15.08 -3.44 0.81
CA PRO A 27 -14.55 -4.80 0.64
C PRO A 27 -13.04 -4.91 0.38
N MET A 28 -12.27 -3.84 0.56
CA MET A 28 -10.83 -3.84 0.30
C MET A 28 -10.07 -4.36 1.52
N ALA A 29 -9.14 -5.29 1.32
CA ALA A 29 -8.24 -5.82 2.32
C ALA A 29 -6.91 -5.05 2.35
N GLU A 30 -6.32 -4.96 3.55
CA GLU A 30 -4.94 -4.53 3.72
C GLU A 30 -4.01 -5.63 3.19
N SER A 31 -3.26 -5.32 2.13
CA SER A 31 -2.30 -6.26 1.53
C SER A 31 -0.86 -6.00 1.94
N GLY A 32 -0.59 -4.90 2.64
CA GLY A 32 0.75 -4.46 3.02
C GLY A 32 0.78 -2.97 3.36
N THR A 33 1.94 -2.35 3.17
CA THR A 33 2.13 -0.93 3.46
C THR A 33 2.51 -0.13 2.23
N CYS A 34 2.60 1.20 2.40
CA CYS A 34 3.09 2.13 1.41
C CYS A 34 3.98 3.16 2.11
N ARG A 35 4.87 3.78 1.33
CA ARG A 35 5.87 4.75 1.82
C ARG A 35 6.56 4.30 3.11
N ASP A 36 7.21 3.14 3.09
CA ASP A 36 8.05 2.67 4.21
C ASP A 36 7.22 2.41 5.49
N GLY A 37 6.04 1.81 5.35
CA GLY A 37 5.17 1.55 6.50
C GLY A 37 4.28 2.71 6.95
N LYS A 38 4.44 3.92 6.38
CA LYS A 38 3.68 5.12 6.79
C LYS A 38 2.22 5.11 6.35
N LEU A 39 1.90 4.30 5.35
CA LEU A 39 0.59 4.19 4.73
C LEU A 39 0.20 2.71 4.65
N LYS A 40 -1.10 2.47 4.55
CA LYS A 40 -1.69 1.14 4.39
C LYS A 40 -1.96 0.90 2.91
N CYS A 41 -1.52 -0.23 2.38
CA CYS A 41 -1.87 -0.62 1.01
C CYS A 41 -3.21 -1.34 1.03
N CYS A 42 -4.24 -0.69 0.49
CA CYS A 42 -5.58 -1.24 0.35
C CYS A 42 -5.79 -1.77 -1.05
N ARG A 43 -6.22 -3.02 -1.13
CA ARG A 43 -6.44 -3.72 -2.39
C ARG A 43 -7.73 -4.54 -2.27
N TRP A 44 -8.38 -4.80 -3.39
CA TRP A 44 -9.48 -5.77 -3.43
C TRP A 44 -9.00 -7.22 -3.31
#